data_AF-A0A9E5FJL5-F1
#
_entry.id   AF-A0A9E5FJL5-F1
#
_cell.length_a   1.000
_cell.length_b   1.000
_cell.length_c   1.000
_cell.angle_alpha   90.00
_cell.angle_beta   90.00
_cell.angle_gamma   90.00
#
_symmetry.space_group_name_H-M   'P 1'
#
loop_
_entity.id
_entity.type
_entity.pdbx_description
1 polymer ?
#
loop_
_entity_poly.entity_id
_entity_poly.type
_entity_poly.pdbx_seq_one_letter_code
_entity_poly.pdbx_strand_id
1 'polypeptide(L)'
;KGSTNILGNTVANEENLSIDALKLQGITTASKVLLTNLSSEGYLPNDKPEGLALLADGRLAVINDNDFGVTPLDAAAYSALSTAEKAKYSLASDIGGSHTYVYANGADAKTQLGIVTFTATGLDVSDRPAAPITIALQGNQNIYGLRQPDGIAAFQAIGKDGTNQTFTVIANEGDTRVRPDGDYTVNGTTTKDGTVFVDELRSGVTGTSPDNRLKIITDLGNYDATTAAYEQKFIFGGRSISILDSLGNVIWDSGDAIDRAAIAAGTYDDNRSDDKGSEPENVTVATIDGRIYAFVALERSGGVASFDVTDPYNASFVAYNKSAAGVVSPEGLIIISADKSPNGRTLLVTSNEVSKQLEVLAQDYTLQLLHYYGESGLLGIKTAPILGALIDRFDDQYANTLVISEGDITIPGPFLVGGADPSLNALAPLGDTSPTDTKSDGVTALGRPDVAIMNLFGT
;
A
#
# COMPACT_ATOMS: atom_id res chain seq x y z
N LYS A 1 13.55 4.22 31.80
CA LYS A 1 13.26 5.62 32.18
C LYS A 1 13.45 6.45 30.92
N GLY A 2 12.38 6.95 30.31
CA GLY A 2 12.48 7.88 29.18
C GLY A 2 11.79 9.17 29.58
N SER A 3 12.54 10.27 29.68
CA SER A 3 11.99 11.61 29.89
C SER A 3 11.69 12.22 28.52
N THR A 4 10.47 12.72 28.33
CA THR A 4 10.09 13.48 27.13
C THR A 4 9.63 14.86 27.58
N ASN A 5 10.61 15.74 27.86
CA ASN A 5 10.55 17.20 27.74
C ASN A 5 11.77 17.81 28.45
N ILE A 6 12.86 18.01 27.71
CA ILE A 6 14.05 18.76 28.16
C ILE A 6 14.15 20.08 27.38
N LEU A 7 13.07 20.54 26.73
CA LEU A 7 13.09 21.77 25.95
C LEU A 7 13.22 22.97 26.89
N GLY A 8 14.44 23.49 27.00
CA GLY A 8 14.77 24.70 27.76
C GLY A 8 15.29 24.49 29.19
N ASN A 9 15.42 23.25 29.67
CA ASN A 9 15.93 22.95 31.01
C ASN A 9 17.22 22.11 30.94
N THR A 10 18.34 22.65 31.41
CA THR A 10 19.58 21.85 31.53
C THR A 10 19.56 21.10 32.85
N VAL A 11 19.40 19.78 32.83
CA VAL A 11 19.49 18.95 34.03
C VAL A 11 20.74 18.08 33.96
N ALA A 12 21.65 18.27 34.92
CA ALA A 12 22.85 17.44 35.02
C ALA A 12 22.52 16.09 35.68
N ASN A 13 23.03 14.99 35.13
CA ASN A 13 22.90 13.63 35.68
C ASN A 13 21.45 13.12 35.81
N GLU A 14 20.58 13.43 34.83
CA GLU A 14 19.18 12.98 34.79
C GLU A 14 19.00 11.47 35.05
N GLU A 15 19.96 10.67 34.60
CA GLU A 15 19.96 9.20 34.71
C GLU A 15 20.02 8.71 36.16
N ASN A 16 20.57 9.53 37.06
CA ASN A 16 20.72 9.26 38.49
C ASN A 16 19.61 9.87 39.35
N LEU A 17 18.70 10.65 38.77
CA LEU A 17 17.58 11.25 39.51
C LEU A 17 16.42 10.24 39.70
N SER A 18 15.72 10.37 40.82
CA SER A 18 14.47 9.64 41.08
C SER A 18 13.33 10.25 40.25
N ILE A 19 12.24 9.50 40.05
CA ILE A 19 11.05 9.98 39.33
C ILE A 19 10.49 11.24 40.00
N ASP A 20 10.49 11.29 41.34
CA ASP A 20 10.00 12.45 42.08
C ASP A 20 10.94 13.66 41.93
N ALA A 21 12.25 13.44 41.88
CA ALA A 21 13.23 14.50 41.63
C ALA A 21 13.09 15.10 40.22
N LEU A 22 12.78 14.26 39.21
CA LEU A 22 12.48 14.71 37.85
C LEU A 22 11.17 15.53 37.79
N LYS A 23 10.11 15.06 38.46
CA LYS A 23 8.83 15.80 38.55
C LYS A 23 8.97 17.16 39.22
N LEU A 24 9.80 17.26 40.26
CA LEU A 24 10.11 18.53 40.93
C LEU A 24 10.81 19.54 40.01
N GLN A 25 11.47 19.07 38.95
CA GLN A 25 12.08 19.91 37.92
C GLN A 25 11.16 20.17 36.72
N GLY A 26 9.87 19.86 36.86
CA GLY A 26 8.88 20.04 35.79
C GLY A 26 8.98 19.01 34.67
N ILE A 27 9.79 17.96 34.84
CA ILE A 27 9.92 16.89 33.85
C ILE A 27 8.76 15.91 34.03
N THR A 28 7.94 15.77 32.99
CA THR A 28 6.91 14.74 32.94
C THR A 28 7.55 13.42 32.53
N THR A 29 7.57 12.46 33.46
CA THR A 29 8.13 11.14 33.20
C THR A 29 7.12 10.26 32.48
N ALA A 30 7.50 9.68 31.34
CA ALA A 30 6.70 8.63 30.71
C ALA A 30 6.83 7.33 31.51
N SER A 31 5.70 6.74 31.91
CA SER A 31 5.67 5.41 32.53
C SER A 31 5.61 4.34 31.43
N LYS A 32 6.60 3.45 31.38
CA LYS A 32 6.56 2.23 30.55
C LYS A 32 6.11 1.07 31.43
N VAL A 33 5.03 0.40 31.04
CA VAL A 33 4.57 -0.83 31.68
C VAL A 33 4.90 -1.99 30.75
N LEU A 34 5.60 -3.00 31.26
CA LEU A 34 5.77 -4.27 30.54
C LEU A 34 4.43 -5.01 30.61
N LEU A 35 3.72 -5.12 29.49
CA LEU A 35 2.45 -5.85 29.43
C LEU A 35 2.69 -7.36 29.47
N THR A 36 3.57 -7.85 28.60
CA THR A 36 4.07 -9.22 28.60
C THR A 36 5.51 -9.27 28.08
N ASN A 37 6.22 -10.34 28.41
CA ASN A 37 7.49 -10.70 27.82
C ASN A 37 7.23 -11.83 26.80
N LEU A 38 7.58 -11.63 25.53
CA LEU A 38 7.34 -12.65 24.51
C LEU A 38 7.98 -14.00 24.85
N SER A 39 9.14 -14.00 25.53
CA SER A 39 9.76 -15.25 25.99
C SER A 39 8.93 -16.01 27.03
N SER A 40 8.11 -15.32 27.83
CA SER A 40 7.15 -15.98 28.73
C SER A 40 5.90 -16.47 28.00
N GLU A 41 5.60 -15.93 26.82
CA GLU A 41 4.51 -16.37 25.95
C GLU A 41 4.93 -17.47 24.96
N GLY A 42 6.14 -18.02 25.13
CA GLY A 42 6.65 -19.13 24.34
C GLY A 42 7.55 -18.74 23.16
N TYR A 43 7.86 -17.45 22.98
CA TYR A 43 8.81 -17.03 21.96
C TYR A 43 10.24 -17.44 22.35
N LEU A 44 10.96 -17.99 21.40
CA LEU A 44 12.34 -18.42 21.53
C LEU A 44 13.31 -17.26 21.18
N PRO A 45 14.58 -17.32 21.62
CA PRO A 45 15.58 -16.28 21.32
C PRO A 45 15.85 -16.04 19.83
N ASN A 46 15.44 -16.97 18.97
CA ASN A 46 15.57 -16.92 17.52
C ASN A 46 14.26 -16.59 16.79
N ASP A 47 13.16 -16.39 17.51
CA ASP A 47 11.93 -15.87 16.93
C ASP A 47 12.11 -14.38 16.60
N LYS A 48 11.60 -13.94 15.45
CA LYS A 48 11.71 -12.57 14.95
C LYS A 48 10.30 -11.94 14.96
N PRO A 49 9.91 -11.30 16.08
CA PRO A 49 8.64 -10.59 16.14
C PRO A 49 8.75 -9.28 15.35
N GLU A 50 8.16 -9.23 14.15
CA GLU A 50 8.26 -8.07 13.24
C GLU A 50 7.01 -7.19 13.24
N GLY A 51 5.83 -7.81 13.36
CA GLY A 51 4.55 -7.10 13.29
C GLY A 51 3.87 -6.94 14.64
N LEU A 52 3.25 -5.78 14.89
CA LEU A 52 2.36 -5.55 16.03
C LEU A 52 1.05 -4.86 15.60
N ALA A 53 -0.09 -5.49 15.90
CA ALA A 53 -1.41 -4.91 15.68
C ALA A 53 -2.26 -4.91 16.96
N LEU A 54 -3.06 -3.86 17.14
CA LEU A 54 -4.10 -3.82 18.17
C LEU A 54 -5.42 -4.36 17.61
N LEU A 55 -5.96 -5.40 18.23
CA LEU A 55 -7.25 -5.96 17.88
C LEU A 55 -8.39 -5.13 18.49
N ALA A 56 -9.56 -5.25 17.88
CA ALA A 56 -10.79 -4.57 18.31
C ALA A 56 -11.17 -4.78 19.78
N ASP A 57 -10.87 -5.96 20.32
CA ASP A 57 -11.16 -6.35 21.70
C ASP A 57 -10.07 -5.92 22.69
N GLY A 58 -9.08 -5.14 22.22
CA GLY A 58 -7.97 -4.63 23.02
C GLY A 58 -6.80 -5.59 23.17
N ARG A 59 -6.86 -6.80 22.58
CA ARG A 59 -5.70 -7.70 22.53
C ARG A 59 -4.65 -7.20 21.55
N LEU A 60 -3.40 -7.60 21.77
CA LEU A 60 -2.31 -7.39 20.82
C LEU A 60 -2.11 -8.66 20.00
N ALA A 61 -2.07 -8.51 18.68
CA ALA A 61 -1.57 -9.52 17.77
C ALA A 61 -0.10 -9.20 17.47
N VAL A 62 0.76 -10.20 17.66
CA VAL A 62 2.18 -10.11 17.31
C VAL A 62 2.41 -11.13 16.21
N ILE A 63 2.97 -10.68 15.09
CA ILE A 63 3.48 -11.58 14.07
C ILE A 63 4.87 -12.02 14.47
N ASN A 64 5.07 -13.32 14.41
CA ASN A 64 6.39 -13.93 14.35
C ASN A 64 6.52 -14.47 12.93
N ASP A 65 7.47 -13.96 12.16
CA ASP A 65 7.69 -14.45 10.81
C ASP A 65 8.16 -15.91 10.80
N ASN A 66 8.71 -16.41 11.93
CA ASN A 66 9.12 -17.78 12.32
C ASN A 66 9.44 -18.78 11.20
N ASP A 67 9.99 -18.27 10.12
CA ASP A 67 10.57 -18.98 9.01
C ASP A 67 11.94 -19.55 9.39
N PHE A 68 12.46 -19.21 10.57
CA PHE A 68 13.68 -19.76 11.13
C PHE A 68 13.41 -20.86 12.15
N GLY A 69 13.65 -22.10 11.72
CA GLY A 69 13.92 -23.18 12.66
C GLY A 69 15.05 -22.76 13.61
N VAL A 70 14.91 -23.10 14.89
CA VAL A 70 16.06 -23.28 15.76
C VAL A 70 17.13 -24.10 15.03
N THR A 71 18.41 -23.86 15.33
CA THR A 71 19.53 -24.65 14.76
C THR A 71 19.16 -26.13 14.76
N PRO A 72 18.93 -26.74 13.57
CA PRO A 72 18.47 -28.11 13.52
C PRO A 72 19.54 -29.03 14.09
N LEU A 73 19.12 -30.03 14.88
CA LEU A 73 20.03 -31.05 15.39
C LEU A 73 20.03 -32.23 14.43
N ASP A 74 21.21 -32.66 14.01
CA ASP A 74 21.35 -33.96 13.37
C ASP A 74 21.07 -35.09 14.40
N ALA A 75 20.96 -36.33 13.89
CA ALA A 75 20.69 -37.49 14.73
C ALA A 75 21.72 -37.68 15.85
N ALA A 76 22.99 -37.33 15.62
CA ALA A 76 24.05 -37.50 16.61
C ALA A 76 23.94 -36.45 17.73
N ALA A 77 23.77 -35.18 17.37
CA ALA A 77 23.59 -34.06 18.29
C ALA A 77 22.30 -34.22 19.10
N TYR A 78 21.19 -34.63 18.48
CA TYR A 78 19.96 -34.94 19.20
C TYR A 78 20.15 -36.12 20.16
N SER A 79 20.85 -37.19 19.74
CA SER A 79 21.10 -38.36 20.59
C SER A 79 21.95 -38.04 21.83
N ALA A 80 22.82 -37.03 21.75
CA ALA A 80 23.68 -36.57 22.84
C ALA A 80 22.94 -35.76 23.92
N LEU A 81 21.72 -35.29 23.63
CA LEU A 81 20.90 -34.55 24.58
C LEU A 81 20.38 -35.42 25.74
N SER A 82 20.18 -34.77 26.88
CA SER A 82 19.48 -35.36 28.03
C SER A 82 18.01 -35.67 27.68
N THR A 83 17.37 -36.58 28.41
CA THR A 83 15.94 -36.91 28.18
C THR A 83 15.03 -35.69 28.31
N ALA A 84 15.32 -34.79 29.25
CA ALA A 84 14.56 -33.55 29.44
C ALA A 84 14.77 -32.55 28.29
N GLU A 85 15.94 -32.53 27.65
CA GLU A 85 16.20 -31.70 26.47
C GLU A 85 15.62 -32.32 25.21
N LYS A 86 15.70 -33.64 25.04
CA LYS A 86 15.06 -34.35 23.91
C LYS A 86 13.56 -34.10 23.84
N ALA A 87 12.88 -34.02 24.99
CA ALA A 87 11.46 -33.70 25.07
C ALA A 87 11.09 -32.32 24.48
N LYS A 88 12.08 -31.46 24.26
CA LYS A 88 11.92 -30.14 23.64
C LYS A 88 12.11 -30.16 22.13
N TYR A 89 12.37 -31.30 21.49
CA TYR A 89 12.59 -31.40 20.05
C TYR A 89 11.68 -32.47 19.42
N SER A 90 11.28 -32.26 18.17
CA SER A 90 10.51 -33.19 17.33
C SER A 90 11.29 -33.48 16.05
N LEU A 91 11.04 -34.66 15.48
CA LEU A 91 11.57 -35.02 14.17
C LEU A 91 10.95 -34.10 13.12
N ALA A 92 11.78 -33.31 12.44
CA ALA A 92 11.37 -32.36 11.41
C ALA A 92 11.45 -32.95 10.00
N SER A 93 12.47 -33.77 9.75
CA SER A 93 12.67 -34.45 8.48
C SER A 93 13.31 -35.83 8.68
N ASP A 94 12.96 -36.75 7.80
CA ASP A 94 13.53 -38.08 7.66
C ASP A 94 13.70 -38.37 6.16
N ILE A 95 14.85 -37.99 5.61
CA ILE A 95 15.17 -38.15 4.19
C ILE A 95 16.40 -39.04 4.07
N GLY A 96 16.25 -40.20 3.45
CA GLY A 96 17.35 -41.12 3.19
C GLY A 96 18.04 -41.67 4.45
N GLY A 97 17.37 -41.69 5.61
CA GLY A 97 17.93 -42.10 6.89
C GLY A 97 18.73 -41.02 7.62
N SER A 98 18.77 -39.79 7.08
CA SER A 98 19.21 -38.60 7.82
C SER A 98 18.03 -38.03 8.59
N HIS A 99 18.14 -38.00 9.91
CA HIS A 99 17.15 -37.39 10.79
C HIS A 99 17.58 -35.98 11.18
N THR A 100 16.66 -35.04 11.04
CA THR A 100 16.83 -33.68 11.55
C THR A 100 15.76 -33.40 12.61
N TYR A 101 16.18 -32.92 13.77
CA TYR A 101 15.32 -32.60 14.90
C TYR A 101 15.27 -31.10 15.12
N VAL A 102 14.07 -30.53 15.23
CA VAL A 102 13.85 -29.11 15.54
C VAL A 102 13.18 -28.98 16.89
N TYR A 103 13.32 -27.84 17.55
CA TYR A 103 12.72 -27.59 18.85
C TYR A 103 11.19 -27.64 18.70
N ALA A 104 10.56 -28.60 19.37
CA ALA A 104 9.14 -28.84 19.38
C ALA A 104 8.48 -27.80 20.28
N ASN A 105 7.84 -26.80 19.68
CA ASN A 105 6.87 -26.00 20.42
C ASN A 105 5.57 -26.81 20.50
N GLY A 106 5.37 -27.51 21.62
CA GLY A 106 4.25 -28.44 21.81
C GLY A 106 2.86 -27.80 21.89
N ALA A 107 2.74 -26.47 21.77
CA ALA A 107 1.49 -25.73 21.92
C ALA A 107 1.01 -25.01 20.65
N ASP A 108 1.81 -24.97 19.58
CA ASP A 108 1.43 -24.21 18.38
C ASP A 108 0.65 -25.10 17.42
N ALA A 109 -0.67 -24.92 17.39
CA ALA A 109 -1.34 -24.95 16.10
C ALA A 109 -0.77 -23.78 15.29
N LYS A 110 0.42 -23.98 14.69
CA LYS A 110 1.04 -22.97 13.82
C LYS A 110 0.04 -22.68 12.73
N THR A 111 -0.53 -21.47 12.71
CA THR A 111 -1.23 -20.98 11.53
C THR A 111 -0.17 -20.85 10.44
N GLN A 112 -0.02 -21.91 9.64
CA GLN A 112 0.77 -21.83 8.42
C GLN A 112 0.04 -20.85 7.52
N LEU A 113 0.62 -19.66 7.31
CA LEU A 113 0.10 -18.66 6.40
C LEU A 113 0.05 -19.17 4.94
N GLY A 114 0.76 -20.27 4.69
CA GLY A 114 0.67 -21.06 3.49
C GLY A 114 1.55 -20.52 2.36
N ILE A 115 1.38 -21.14 1.20
CA ILE A 115 2.17 -20.87 0.00
C ILE A 115 1.41 -19.89 -0.91
N VAL A 116 2.15 -19.03 -1.60
CA VAL A 116 1.69 -18.18 -2.70
C VAL A 116 2.06 -18.83 -4.02
N THR A 117 1.11 -18.89 -4.97
CA THR A 117 1.36 -19.37 -6.32
C THR A 117 1.34 -18.19 -7.30
N PHE A 118 2.33 -18.12 -8.17
CA PHE A 118 2.43 -17.03 -9.16
C PHE A 118 1.81 -17.37 -10.52
N THR A 119 1.14 -18.51 -10.67
CA THR A 119 0.58 -18.94 -11.97
C THR A 119 -0.47 -17.98 -12.52
N ALA A 120 -1.28 -17.37 -11.65
CA ALA A 120 -2.35 -16.46 -12.05
C ALA A 120 -1.89 -14.99 -12.21
N THR A 121 -0.86 -14.58 -11.45
CA THR A 121 -0.40 -13.19 -11.32
C THR A 121 0.90 -12.95 -12.07
N GLY A 122 1.77 -13.95 -12.16
CA GLY A 122 3.10 -13.83 -12.75
C GLY A 122 4.13 -13.34 -11.73
N LEU A 123 5.40 -13.43 -12.14
CA LEU A 123 6.58 -13.00 -11.38
C LEU A 123 7.69 -12.70 -12.40
N ASP A 124 8.44 -11.62 -12.21
CA ASP A 124 9.74 -11.48 -12.90
C ASP A 124 10.81 -12.14 -12.04
N VAL A 125 11.57 -13.04 -12.66
CA VAL A 125 12.48 -13.99 -11.99
C VAL A 125 13.93 -13.80 -12.40
N SER A 126 14.17 -12.87 -13.34
CA SER A 126 15.35 -12.93 -14.17
C SER A 126 16.35 -11.82 -13.94
N ASP A 127 15.97 -10.71 -13.28
CA ASP A 127 16.72 -9.44 -13.08
C ASP A 127 17.42 -8.88 -14.32
N ARG A 128 17.09 -9.44 -15.49
CA ARG A 128 17.73 -9.09 -16.75
C ARG A 128 16.93 -7.94 -17.35
N PRO A 129 17.59 -6.81 -17.65
CA PRO A 129 16.94 -5.65 -18.25
C PRO A 129 16.56 -5.98 -19.69
N ALA A 130 15.45 -6.68 -19.87
CA ALA A 130 14.74 -6.72 -21.13
C ALA A 130 13.68 -5.63 -21.01
N ALA A 131 13.99 -4.40 -21.39
CA ALA A 131 12.94 -3.40 -21.53
C ALA A 131 11.95 -3.91 -22.59
N PRO A 132 10.64 -4.09 -22.27
CA PRO A 132 9.96 -3.76 -21.01
C PRO A 132 9.98 -4.87 -19.92
N ILE A 133 10.15 -4.46 -18.65
CA ILE A 133 10.01 -5.33 -17.47
C ILE A 133 8.63 -6.00 -17.53
N THR A 134 8.59 -7.32 -17.38
CA THR A 134 7.35 -8.10 -17.57
C THR A 134 7.11 -9.02 -16.38
N ILE A 135 6.04 -8.75 -15.63
CA ILE A 135 5.54 -9.67 -14.58
C ILE A 135 4.77 -10.81 -15.25
N ALA A 136 5.50 -11.88 -15.57
CA ALA A 136 4.96 -13.11 -16.13
C ALA A 136 5.93 -14.28 -15.92
N LEU A 137 5.40 -15.43 -15.49
CA LEU A 137 6.17 -16.68 -15.52
C LEU A 137 6.48 -17.08 -16.97
N GLN A 138 7.71 -17.49 -17.23
CA GLN A 138 8.19 -17.91 -18.53
C GLN A 138 8.17 -19.45 -18.64
N GLY A 139 7.23 -20.00 -19.40
CA GLY A 139 7.13 -21.45 -19.62
C GLY A 139 6.54 -22.20 -18.42
N ASN A 140 7.08 -23.39 -18.11
CA ASN A 140 6.60 -24.27 -17.03
C ASN A 140 7.32 -24.03 -15.69
N GLN A 141 7.59 -22.77 -15.35
CA GLN A 141 8.26 -22.42 -14.10
C GLN A 141 7.40 -22.83 -12.90
N ASN A 142 7.98 -23.61 -11.99
CA ASN A 142 7.32 -24.17 -10.83
C ASN A 142 7.79 -23.45 -9.56
N ILE A 143 7.30 -22.22 -9.41
CA ILE A 143 7.77 -21.26 -8.40
C ILE A 143 6.66 -20.95 -7.41
N TYR A 144 7.04 -20.91 -6.13
CA TYR A 144 6.16 -20.71 -4.99
C TYR A 144 6.76 -19.66 -4.06
N GLY A 145 5.95 -18.75 -3.55
CA GLY A 145 6.35 -17.80 -2.51
C GLY A 145 5.88 -18.27 -1.15
N LEU A 146 6.56 -17.83 -0.09
CA LEU A 146 6.09 -18.01 1.28
C LEU A 146 5.45 -16.71 1.79
N ARG A 147 4.32 -16.81 2.49
CA ARG A 147 3.80 -15.66 3.23
C ARG A 147 4.66 -15.44 4.47
N GLN A 148 5.60 -14.51 4.35
CA GLN A 148 6.52 -14.06 5.39
C GLN A 148 6.26 -12.57 5.61
N PRO A 149 5.30 -12.24 6.50
CA PRO A 149 4.91 -10.87 6.68
C PRO A 149 5.81 -10.12 7.64
N ASP A 150 6.17 -8.91 7.24
CA ASP A 150 6.92 -7.97 8.08
C ASP A 150 5.94 -7.00 8.79
N GLY A 151 4.94 -6.52 8.05
CA GLY A 151 3.84 -5.69 8.57
C GLY A 151 2.55 -6.45 8.92
N ILE A 152 1.84 -5.95 9.94
CA ILE A 152 0.47 -6.38 10.29
C ILE A 152 -0.41 -5.20 10.73
N ALA A 153 -1.66 -5.21 10.27
CA ALA A 153 -2.71 -4.37 10.83
C ALA A 153 -4.03 -5.13 10.95
N ALA A 154 -4.87 -4.72 11.89
CA ALA A 154 -6.20 -5.27 12.08
C ALA A 154 -7.27 -4.22 11.81
N PHE A 155 -8.42 -4.66 11.30
CA PHE A 155 -9.58 -3.80 11.05
C PHE A 155 -10.88 -4.57 11.25
N GLN A 156 -11.98 -3.83 11.39
CA GLN A 156 -13.32 -4.41 11.48
C GLN A 156 -14.08 -4.17 10.18
N ALA A 157 -14.69 -5.21 9.65
CA ALA A 157 -15.54 -5.13 8.46
C ALA A 157 -16.69 -6.13 8.54
N ILE A 158 -17.65 -6.03 7.61
CA ILE A 158 -18.78 -6.96 7.56
C ILE A 158 -18.31 -8.30 6.96
N GLY A 159 -18.45 -9.37 7.73
CA GLY A 159 -18.16 -10.74 7.30
C GLY A 159 -19.26 -11.33 6.42
N LYS A 160 -19.02 -12.56 5.91
CA LYS A 160 -19.99 -13.28 5.06
C LYS A 160 -21.33 -13.57 5.75
N ASP A 161 -21.34 -13.61 7.07
CA ASP A 161 -22.55 -13.80 7.87
C ASP A 161 -23.33 -12.50 8.14
N GLY A 162 -22.86 -11.37 7.59
CA GLY A 162 -23.47 -10.05 7.75
C GLY A 162 -23.16 -9.38 9.09
N THR A 163 -22.32 -9.99 9.93
CA THR A 163 -21.90 -9.41 11.21
C THR A 163 -20.56 -8.71 11.09
N ASN A 164 -20.30 -7.78 12.00
CA ASN A 164 -19.00 -7.12 12.06
C ASN A 164 -17.96 -8.07 12.67
N GLN A 165 -16.89 -8.34 11.92
CA GLN A 165 -15.83 -9.26 12.30
C GLN A 165 -14.47 -8.58 12.23
N THR A 166 -13.51 -9.10 12.99
CA THR A 166 -12.11 -8.68 12.91
C THR A 166 -11.44 -9.39 11.75
N PHE A 167 -10.77 -8.61 10.91
CA PHE A 167 -9.89 -9.06 9.85
C PHE A 167 -8.48 -8.52 10.11
N THR A 168 -7.51 -9.21 9.54
CA THR A 168 -6.10 -8.82 9.60
C THR A 168 -5.57 -8.66 8.19
N VAL A 169 -4.74 -7.65 7.94
CA VAL A 169 -3.94 -7.52 6.74
C VAL A 169 -2.48 -7.68 7.10
N ILE A 170 -1.75 -8.44 6.28
CA ILE A 170 -0.32 -8.72 6.45
C ILE A 170 0.46 -8.31 5.19
N ALA A 171 1.68 -7.81 5.36
CA ALA A 171 2.53 -7.33 4.27
C ALA A 171 3.67 -8.33 4.02
N ASN A 172 3.53 -9.16 2.98
CA ASN A 172 4.37 -10.34 2.73
C ASN A 172 5.69 -9.96 2.03
N GLU A 173 6.56 -9.22 2.72
CA GLU A 173 7.84 -8.76 2.22
C GLU A 173 8.82 -9.90 1.96
N GLY A 174 9.03 -10.76 2.96
CA GLY A 174 9.92 -11.91 2.86
C GLY A 174 11.34 -11.65 3.33
N ASP A 175 11.53 -10.97 4.46
CA ASP A 175 12.87 -10.82 5.00
C ASP A 175 13.56 -12.14 5.31
N THR A 176 14.88 -12.11 5.17
CA THR A 176 15.71 -13.26 5.51
C THR A 176 16.52 -12.96 6.76
N ARG A 177 17.04 -14.01 7.38
CA ARG A 177 17.92 -13.84 8.52
C ARG A 177 19.23 -13.20 8.07
N VAL A 178 19.41 -11.93 8.41
CA VAL A 178 20.72 -11.28 8.38
C VAL A 178 21.49 -11.68 9.64
N ARG A 179 22.74 -12.16 9.49
CA ARG A 179 23.60 -12.43 10.65
C ARG A 179 23.84 -11.13 11.41
N PRO A 180 23.71 -11.13 12.75
CA PRO A 180 24.18 -10.00 13.55
C PRO A 180 25.70 -9.84 13.38
N ASP A 181 26.13 -8.58 13.34
CA ASP A 181 27.46 -8.05 13.06
C ASP A 181 28.66 -8.99 13.35
N GLY A 182 29.53 -9.14 12.34
CA GLY A 182 30.88 -9.68 12.49
C GLY A 182 31.27 -10.77 11.48
N ASP A 183 32.46 -10.62 10.88
CA ASP A 183 33.07 -11.63 10.02
C ASP A 183 33.34 -12.93 10.80
N TYR A 184 32.85 -14.07 10.30
CA TYR A 184 33.17 -15.38 10.88
C TYR A 184 33.89 -16.26 9.87
N THR A 185 34.98 -16.91 10.32
CA THR A 185 35.77 -17.81 9.47
C THR A 185 35.56 -19.25 9.90
N VAL A 186 34.96 -20.07 9.03
CA VAL A 186 34.89 -21.52 9.19
C VAL A 186 35.76 -22.17 8.12
N ASN A 187 36.68 -23.05 8.53
CA ASN A 187 37.54 -23.81 7.62
C ASN A 187 38.25 -22.96 6.55
N GLY A 188 38.65 -21.74 6.91
CA GLY A 188 39.37 -20.81 6.00
C GLY A 188 38.48 -20.01 5.04
N THR A 189 37.16 -20.15 5.11
CA THR A 189 36.21 -19.29 4.38
C THR A 189 35.67 -18.23 5.34
N THR A 190 35.99 -16.97 5.07
CA THR A 190 35.47 -15.82 5.82
C THR A 190 34.15 -15.38 5.22
N THR A 191 33.07 -15.60 5.96
CA THR A 191 31.73 -15.07 5.65
C THR A 191 31.68 -13.66 6.23
N LYS A 192 31.45 -12.66 5.37
CA LYS A 192 31.51 -11.25 5.75
C LYS A 192 30.30 -10.80 6.57
N ASP A 193 30.45 -9.70 7.29
CA ASP A 193 29.34 -8.91 7.81
C ASP A 193 28.22 -8.72 6.75
N GLY A 194 26.96 -8.90 7.15
CA GLY A 194 25.81 -8.89 6.23
C GLY A 194 25.66 -10.12 5.32
N THR A 195 26.37 -11.22 5.58
CA THR A 195 26.11 -12.48 4.86
C THR A 195 24.94 -13.22 5.48
N VAL A 196 23.88 -13.37 4.67
CA VAL A 196 22.67 -14.13 4.98
C VAL A 196 23.06 -15.54 5.46
N PHE A 197 22.25 -16.15 6.32
CA PHE A 197 22.37 -17.59 6.56
C PHE A 197 22.37 -18.36 5.23
N VAL A 198 22.89 -19.60 5.21
CA VAL A 198 23.08 -20.39 3.97
C VAL A 198 21.75 -20.81 3.34
N ASP A 199 20.63 -20.31 3.87
CA ASP A 199 19.26 -20.64 3.51
C ASP A 199 18.83 -19.94 2.22
N GLU A 200 19.58 -18.92 1.77
CA GLU A 200 19.47 -18.30 0.45
C GLU A 200 20.52 -18.87 -0.52
N LEU A 201 20.06 -19.45 -1.63
CA LEU A 201 20.90 -19.75 -2.78
C LEU A 201 20.30 -19.09 -4.02
N ARG A 202 21.10 -18.33 -4.76
CA ARG A 202 20.74 -18.00 -6.15
C ARG A 202 20.73 -19.30 -6.94
N SER A 203 19.61 -19.64 -7.57
CA SER A 203 19.35 -20.90 -8.26
C SER A 203 20.39 -21.20 -9.37
N GLY A 204 21.60 -21.59 -9.00
CA GLY A 204 22.70 -21.94 -9.91
C GLY A 204 22.97 -20.86 -10.98
N VAL A 205 23.93 -19.96 -10.71
CA VAL A 205 24.45 -18.94 -11.64
C VAL A 205 25.01 -19.53 -12.98
N THR A 206 24.95 -20.85 -13.19
CA THR A 206 25.57 -21.58 -14.30
C THR A 206 24.61 -22.09 -15.37
N GLY A 207 23.27 -22.00 -15.22
CA GLY A 207 22.32 -22.50 -16.23
C GLY A 207 21.73 -21.41 -17.14
N THR A 208 21.02 -21.81 -18.22
CA THR A 208 20.40 -20.90 -19.20
C THR A 208 18.90 -20.60 -18.99
N SER A 209 18.27 -21.14 -17.93
CA SER A 209 16.85 -20.92 -17.63
C SER A 209 16.60 -19.48 -17.15
N PRO A 210 15.43 -18.87 -17.45
CA PRO A 210 15.14 -17.49 -17.06
C PRO A 210 15.14 -17.24 -15.54
N ASP A 211 14.87 -18.27 -14.74
CA ASP A 211 14.77 -18.25 -13.27
C ASP A 211 16.04 -18.74 -12.55
N ASN A 212 17.19 -18.79 -13.23
CA ASN A 212 18.45 -19.22 -12.61
C ASN A 212 19.13 -18.14 -11.75
N ARG A 213 18.56 -16.94 -11.74
CA ARG A 213 19.03 -15.84 -10.91
C ARG A 213 18.21 -15.70 -9.64
N LEU A 214 16.96 -16.15 -9.69
CA LEU A 214 16.03 -16.19 -8.60
C LEU A 214 16.67 -16.78 -7.35
N LYS A 215 16.62 -16.01 -6.27
CA LYS A 215 16.94 -16.49 -4.94
C LYS A 215 15.86 -17.44 -4.47
N ILE A 216 16.29 -18.62 -4.02
CA ILE A 216 15.42 -19.66 -3.51
C ILE A 216 15.86 -20.09 -2.12
N ILE A 217 14.89 -20.62 -1.37
CA ILE A 217 15.08 -21.27 -0.08
C ILE A 217 15.74 -22.62 -0.33
N THR A 218 16.91 -22.85 0.26
CA THR A 218 17.69 -24.07 0.00
C THR A 218 17.07 -25.34 0.53
N ASP A 219 16.31 -25.22 1.61
CA ASP A 219 15.83 -26.35 2.42
C ASP A 219 14.49 -26.91 1.92
N LEU A 220 13.91 -26.31 0.88
CA LEU A 220 12.61 -26.68 0.32
C LEU A 220 12.71 -26.95 -1.18
N GLY A 221 11.98 -27.97 -1.64
CA GLY A 221 11.72 -28.19 -3.07
C GLY A 221 12.83 -28.88 -3.87
N ASN A 222 13.89 -29.34 -3.20
CA ASN A 222 14.80 -30.37 -3.73
C ASN A 222 14.37 -31.74 -3.19
N TYR A 223 13.64 -32.51 -4.01
CA TYR A 223 13.14 -33.83 -3.66
C TYR A 223 14.05 -34.95 -4.16
N ASP A 224 14.93 -34.67 -5.13
CA ASP A 224 15.97 -35.59 -5.60
C ASP A 224 17.37 -35.11 -5.21
N ALA A 225 17.80 -35.52 -4.03
CA ALA A 225 19.13 -35.20 -3.48
C ALA A 225 20.32 -35.73 -4.33
N THR A 226 20.07 -36.51 -5.39
CA THR A 226 21.13 -36.94 -6.32
C THR A 226 21.47 -35.89 -7.37
N THR A 227 20.64 -34.83 -7.50
CA THR A 227 20.89 -33.69 -8.38
C THR A 227 20.95 -32.37 -7.60
N ALA A 228 21.58 -31.37 -8.20
CA ALA A 228 21.56 -30.00 -7.68
C ALA A 228 20.34 -29.20 -8.19
N ALA A 229 19.42 -29.83 -8.91
CA ALA A 229 18.24 -29.18 -9.46
C ALA A 229 17.11 -29.18 -8.42
N TYR A 230 16.38 -28.08 -8.34
CA TYR A 230 15.17 -27.96 -7.53
C TYR A 230 13.95 -28.25 -8.42
N GLU A 231 13.14 -29.26 -8.07
CA GLU A 231 11.89 -29.56 -8.78
C GLU A 231 10.80 -28.51 -8.49
N GLN A 232 10.85 -27.92 -7.29
CA GLN A 232 10.03 -26.80 -6.87
C GLN A 232 10.91 -25.71 -6.30
N LYS A 233 10.74 -24.48 -6.78
CA LYS A 233 11.52 -23.33 -6.29
C LYS A 233 10.66 -22.54 -5.32
N PHE A 234 11.07 -22.52 -4.06
CA PHE A 234 10.44 -21.70 -3.03
C PHE A 234 11.24 -20.41 -2.88
N ILE A 235 10.57 -19.26 -2.91
CA ILE A 235 11.16 -17.93 -2.73
C ILE A 235 10.67 -17.31 -1.44
N PHE A 236 11.45 -16.34 -0.96
CA PHE A 236 11.07 -15.52 0.16
C PHE A 236 9.99 -14.51 -0.24
N GLY A 237 9.02 -14.33 0.63
CA GLY A 237 7.95 -13.35 0.48
C GLY A 237 6.86 -13.73 -0.53
N GLY A 238 5.75 -13.03 -0.39
CA GLY A 238 4.61 -13.08 -1.33
C GLY A 238 4.62 -11.93 -2.33
N ARG A 239 5.41 -10.88 -2.07
CA ARG A 239 5.43 -9.61 -2.83
C ARG A 239 4.05 -8.93 -2.90
N SER A 240 3.22 -9.26 -1.91
CA SER A 240 1.80 -8.96 -1.87
C SER A 240 1.39 -8.60 -0.45
N ILE A 241 0.17 -8.09 -0.31
CA ILE A 241 -0.52 -8.15 0.98
C ILE A 241 -1.55 -9.29 0.95
N SER A 242 -1.81 -9.89 2.11
CA SER A 242 -2.92 -10.85 2.29
C SER A 242 -3.89 -10.38 3.35
N ILE A 243 -5.17 -10.66 3.17
CA ILE A 243 -6.21 -10.45 4.19
C ILE A 243 -6.60 -11.79 4.79
N LEU A 244 -6.67 -11.83 6.11
CA LEU A 244 -7.04 -12.99 6.90
C LEU A 244 -8.35 -12.72 7.65
N ASP A 245 -9.18 -13.75 7.76
CA ASP A 245 -10.36 -13.73 8.63
C ASP A 245 -9.99 -13.88 10.12
N SER A 246 -11.00 -13.81 10.99
CA SER A 246 -10.83 -13.93 12.44
C SER A 246 -10.28 -15.27 12.92
N LEU A 247 -10.27 -16.30 12.06
CA LEU A 247 -9.72 -17.62 12.32
C LEU A 247 -8.29 -17.77 11.77
N GLY A 248 -7.76 -16.75 11.09
CA GLY A 248 -6.45 -16.76 10.47
C GLY A 248 -6.43 -17.41 9.08
N ASN A 249 -7.58 -17.67 8.46
CA ASN A 249 -7.61 -18.15 7.08
C ASN A 249 -7.34 -16.98 6.13
N VAL A 250 -6.46 -17.17 5.16
CA VAL A 250 -6.28 -16.21 4.06
C VAL A 250 -7.53 -16.22 3.17
N ILE A 251 -8.15 -15.04 3.02
CA ILE A 251 -9.39 -14.86 2.24
C ILE A 251 -9.20 -14.03 0.98
N TRP A 252 -8.10 -13.27 0.89
CA TRP A 252 -7.75 -12.45 -0.27
C TRP A 252 -6.24 -12.18 -0.31
N ASP A 253 -5.68 -11.98 -1.50
CA ASP A 253 -4.27 -11.66 -1.74
C ASP A 253 -4.15 -10.67 -2.90
N SER A 254 -3.26 -9.68 -2.78
CA SER A 254 -3.09 -8.67 -3.83
C SER A 254 -2.38 -9.18 -5.08
N GLY A 255 -1.73 -10.34 -5.00
CA GLY A 255 -0.95 -10.89 -6.11
C GLY A 255 0.14 -9.92 -6.58
N ASP A 256 0.19 -9.69 -7.88
CA ASP A 256 1.16 -8.86 -8.60
C ASP A 256 0.83 -7.36 -8.64
N ALA A 257 -0.26 -6.92 -8.00
CA ALA A 257 -0.74 -5.55 -8.11
C ALA A 257 0.32 -4.50 -7.71
N ILE A 258 1.10 -4.79 -6.67
CA ILE A 258 2.14 -3.90 -6.14
C ILE A 258 3.28 -3.75 -7.16
N ASP A 259 3.84 -4.86 -7.63
CA ASP A 259 4.93 -4.85 -8.60
C ASP A 259 4.51 -4.17 -9.91
N ARG A 260 3.30 -4.45 -10.42
CA ARG A 260 2.78 -3.77 -11.62
C ARG A 260 2.64 -2.26 -11.42
N ALA A 261 2.17 -1.82 -10.25
CA ALA A 261 2.03 -0.40 -9.95
C ALA A 261 3.39 0.31 -9.86
N ALA A 262 4.38 -0.32 -9.22
CA ALA A 262 5.74 0.19 -9.14
C ALA A 262 6.41 0.27 -10.54
N ILE A 263 6.19 -0.73 -11.41
CA ILE A 263 6.67 -0.70 -12.79
C ILE A 263 6.03 0.46 -13.56
N ALA A 264 4.71 0.62 -13.46
CA ALA A 264 3.98 1.70 -14.14
C ALA A 264 4.45 3.10 -13.69
N ALA A 265 4.84 3.24 -12.42
CA ALA A 265 5.39 4.48 -11.87
C ALA A 265 6.90 4.66 -12.11
N GLY A 266 7.56 3.68 -12.73
CA GLY A 266 9.00 3.70 -13.01
C GLY A 266 9.86 3.71 -11.75
N THR A 267 9.41 3.06 -10.67
CA THR A 267 10.14 2.94 -9.40
C THR A 267 10.60 1.53 -9.08
N TYR A 268 10.07 0.53 -9.79
CA TYR A 268 10.47 -0.86 -9.63
C TYR A 268 11.96 -1.06 -9.94
N ASP A 269 12.72 -1.59 -8.99
CA ASP A 269 14.13 -1.95 -9.18
C ASP A 269 14.23 -3.36 -9.77
N ASP A 270 14.50 -3.44 -11.07
CA ASP A 270 14.67 -4.71 -11.78
C ASP A 270 15.82 -5.56 -11.21
N ASN A 271 16.84 -4.95 -10.59
CA ASN A 271 17.94 -5.71 -9.96
C ASN A 271 17.50 -6.47 -8.69
N ARG A 272 16.24 -6.30 -8.27
CA ARG A 272 15.62 -6.98 -7.13
C ARG A 272 14.49 -7.90 -7.57
N SER A 273 14.21 -8.03 -8.87
CA SER A 273 13.15 -8.90 -9.36
C SER A 273 13.48 -10.38 -9.11
N ASP A 274 14.76 -10.77 -9.17
CA ASP A 274 15.24 -12.08 -8.77
C ASP A 274 15.32 -12.30 -7.24
N ASP A 275 14.91 -11.31 -6.42
CA ASP A 275 14.99 -11.35 -4.96
C ASP A 275 13.62 -11.18 -4.28
N LYS A 276 13.22 -9.97 -3.85
CA LYS A 276 11.94 -9.69 -3.16
C LYS A 276 11.04 -8.65 -3.88
N GLY A 277 11.42 -8.19 -5.06
CA GLY A 277 10.60 -7.26 -5.87
C GLY A 277 10.40 -5.90 -5.19
N SER A 278 9.14 -5.47 -5.05
CA SER A 278 8.82 -4.16 -4.46
C SER A 278 8.94 -4.05 -2.94
N GLU A 279 9.04 -5.18 -2.22
CA GLU A 279 9.21 -5.25 -0.75
C GLU A 279 8.09 -4.52 0.05
N PRO A 280 6.88 -5.12 0.15
CA PRO A 280 5.80 -4.59 0.99
C PRO A 280 6.12 -4.77 2.48
N GLU A 281 6.86 -3.83 3.04
CA GLU A 281 7.41 -3.84 4.40
C GLU A 281 6.33 -3.78 5.48
N ASN A 282 5.59 -2.67 5.53
CA ASN A 282 4.64 -2.43 6.61
C ASN A 282 3.24 -2.17 6.07
N VAL A 283 2.23 -2.35 6.91
CA VAL A 283 0.85 -2.05 6.57
C VAL A 283 0.12 -1.38 7.73
N THR A 284 -0.66 -0.36 7.43
CA THR A 284 -1.61 0.26 8.37
C THR A 284 -2.99 0.37 7.73
N VAL A 285 -4.04 0.52 8.54
CA VAL A 285 -5.41 0.63 8.05
C VAL A 285 -6.08 1.87 8.63
N ALA A 286 -6.86 2.57 7.79
CA ALA A 286 -7.71 3.67 8.23
C ALA A 286 -9.10 3.60 7.60
N THR A 287 -10.11 4.04 8.35
CA THR A 287 -11.42 4.37 7.79
C THR A 287 -11.43 5.83 7.37
N ILE A 288 -11.68 6.08 6.08
CA ILE A 288 -11.76 7.42 5.48
C ILE A 288 -13.10 7.50 4.75
N ASP A 289 -13.95 8.45 5.13
CA ASP A 289 -15.28 8.68 4.55
C ASP A 289 -16.16 7.42 4.44
N GLY A 290 -16.09 6.56 5.48
CA GLY A 290 -16.87 5.34 5.57
C GLY A 290 -16.33 4.15 4.76
N ARG A 291 -15.19 4.31 4.07
CA ARG A 291 -14.46 3.23 3.41
C ARG A 291 -13.20 2.87 4.20
N ILE A 292 -12.79 1.62 4.12
CA ILE A 292 -11.62 1.10 4.85
C ILE A 292 -10.49 0.92 3.85
N TYR A 293 -9.33 1.51 4.14
CA TYR A 293 -8.16 1.45 3.28
C TYR A 293 -6.97 0.86 4.02
N ALA A 294 -6.30 -0.10 3.39
CA ALA A 294 -4.97 -0.56 3.79
C ALA A 294 -3.90 0.25 3.02
N PHE A 295 -2.92 0.76 3.75
CA PHE A 295 -1.77 1.50 3.22
C PHE A 295 -0.52 0.68 3.47
N VAL A 296 0.26 0.42 2.43
CA VAL A 296 1.39 -0.49 2.43
C VAL A 296 2.65 0.27 2.07
N ALA A 297 3.63 0.30 2.96
CA ALA A 297 4.94 0.88 2.71
C ALA A 297 5.72 -0.05 1.79
N LEU A 298 6.35 0.48 0.74
CA LEU A 298 7.19 -0.29 -0.18
C LEU A 298 8.65 0.13 0.01
N GLU A 299 9.44 -0.67 0.72
CA GLU A 299 10.79 -0.27 1.12
C GLU A 299 11.67 -0.02 -0.12
N ARG A 300 11.68 -0.97 -1.06
CA ARG A 300 12.55 -0.91 -2.25
C ARG A 300 12.04 0.01 -3.34
N SER A 301 10.79 -0.18 -3.72
CA SER A 301 10.15 0.65 -4.76
C SER A 301 9.91 2.09 -4.27
N GLY A 302 9.95 2.33 -2.96
CA GLY A 302 9.60 3.61 -2.35
C GLY A 302 8.09 3.87 -2.41
N GLY A 303 7.60 4.84 -1.64
CA GLY A 303 6.19 5.21 -1.64
C GLY A 303 5.24 4.23 -0.93
N VAL A 304 3.96 4.46 -1.16
CA VAL A 304 2.87 3.74 -0.48
C VAL A 304 1.84 3.23 -1.48
N ALA A 305 1.59 1.93 -1.48
CA ALA A 305 0.43 1.35 -2.17
C ALA A 305 -0.81 1.41 -1.27
N SER A 306 -1.98 1.63 -1.87
CA SER A 306 -3.26 1.72 -1.16
C SER A 306 -4.27 0.74 -1.74
N PHE A 307 -4.99 0.05 -0.86
CA PHE A 307 -6.03 -0.91 -1.21
C PHE A 307 -7.31 -0.57 -0.48
N ASP A 308 -8.45 -0.61 -1.18
CA ASP A 308 -9.76 -0.57 -0.55
C ASP A 308 -10.09 -1.97 -0.05
N VAL A 309 -10.22 -2.09 1.27
CA VAL A 309 -10.49 -3.34 2.00
C VAL A 309 -11.85 -3.29 2.70
N THR A 310 -12.74 -2.36 2.28
CA THR A 310 -14.09 -2.23 2.84
C THR A 310 -14.88 -3.54 2.73
N ASP A 311 -14.76 -4.22 1.58
CA ASP A 311 -15.14 -5.62 1.43
C ASP A 311 -13.87 -6.49 1.45
N PRO A 312 -13.55 -7.15 2.57
CA PRO A 312 -12.30 -7.88 2.73
C PRO A 312 -12.20 -9.12 1.83
N TYR A 313 -13.31 -9.58 1.24
CA TYR A 313 -13.32 -10.71 0.30
C TYR A 313 -13.13 -10.28 -1.15
N ASN A 314 -13.29 -8.98 -1.44
CA ASN A 314 -13.17 -8.39 -2.77
C ASN A 314 -12.36 -7.09 -2.71
N ALA A 315 -11.25 -7.10 -1.98
CA ALA A 315 -10.38 -5.94 -1.89
C ALA A 315 -9.78 -5.59 -3.27
N SER A 316 -9.46 -4.31 -3.45
CA SER A 316 -9.00 -3.79 -4.73
C SER A 316 -7.90 -2.75 -4.57
N PHE A 317 -6.96 -2.72 -5.52
CA PHE A 317 -5.93 -1.69 -5.58
C PHE A 317 -6.55 -0.34 -5.91
N VAL A 318 -6.12 0.71 -5.20
CA VAL A 318 -6.62 2.08 -5.34
C VAL A 318 -5.58 2.95 -6.03
N ALA A 319 -4.40 3.06 -5.43
CA ALA A 319 -3.36 3.97 -5.90
C ALA A 319 -1.99 3.54 -5.40
N TYR A 320 -0.96 3.99 -6.10
CA TYR A 320 0.41 3.96 -5.64
C TYR A 320 0.94 5.39 -5.59
N ASN A 321 1.25 5.84 -4.38
CA ASN A 321 1.76 7.17 -4.09
C ASN A 321 3.29 7.07 -4.00
N LYS A 322 3.96 7.34 -5.11
CA LYS A 322 5.42 7.40 -5.17
C LYS A 322 5.94 8.45 -4.17
N SER A 323 6.97 8.10 -3.41
CA SER A 323 7.65 9.04 -2.52
C SER A 323 8.24 10.23 -3.28
N ALA A 324 8.32 11.37 -2.59
CA ALA A 324 8.96 12.57 -3.08
C ALA A 324 10.41 12.29 -3.54
N ALA A 325 10.89 13.10 -4.49
CA ALA A 325 12.22 12.91 -5.05
C ALA A 325 13.31 12.91 -3.96
N GLY A 326 14.07 11.83 -3.86
CA GLY A 326 15.14 11.65 -2.86
C GLY A 326 14.69 11.04 -1.53
N VAL A 327 13.40 10.72 -1.36
CA VAL A 327 12.86 9.97 -0.23
C VAL A 327 12.75 8.49 -0.62
N VAL A 328 13.32 7.61 0.20
CA VAL A 328 13.47 6.17 -0.09
C VAL A 328 13.40 5.33 1.20
N SER A 329 13.04 4.06 1.05
CA SER A 329 12.87 3.08 2.13
C SER A 329 11.83 3.45 3.19
N PRO A 330 10.56 3.68 2.82
CA PRO A 330 9.50 3.79 3.81
C PRO A 330 9.36 2.46 4.56
N GLU A 331 9.35 2.54 5.90
CA GLU A 331 9.15 1.38 6.78
C GLU A 331 7.94 1.63 7.68
N GLY A 332 8.12 2.42 8.75
CA GLY A 332 7.04 2.75 9.68
C GLY A 332 5.92 3.58 9.04
N LEU A 333 4.68 3.21 9.35
CA LEU A 333 3.46 3.92 8.94
C LEU A 333 2.65 4.36 10.15
N ILE A 334 2.14 5.60 10.12
CA ILE A 334 1.14 6.05 11.08
C ILE A 334 0.06 6.91 10.41
N ILE A 335 -1.18 6.69 10.84
CA ILE A 335 -2.33 7.51 10.46
C ILE A 335 -2.60 8.55 11.55
N ILE A 336 -2.70 9.80 11.15
CA ILE A 336 -3.19 10.90 11.98
C ILE A 336 -4.60 11.23 11.49
N SER A 337 -5.60 10.95 12.32
CA SER A 337 -7.00 11.23 12.00
C SER A 337 -7.26 12.74 11.83
N ALA A 338 -8.29 13.08 11.05
CA ALA A 338 -8.68 14.46 10.75
C ALA A 338 -8.86 15.34 12.00
N ASP A 339 -9.45 14.81 13.07
CA ASP A 339 -9.67 15.51 14.35
C ASP A 339 -8.37 15.79 15.14
N LYS A 340 -7.30 15.06 14.84
CA LYS A 340 -5.96 15.22 15.45
C LYS A 340 -4.97 15.92 14.54
N SER A 341 -5.37 16.21 13.31
CA SER A 341 -4.54 16.82 12.28
C SER A 341 -4.64 18.35 12.33
N PRO A 342 -3.53 19.08 12.14
CA PRO A 342 -3.55 20.55 12.12
C PRO A 342 -4.34 21.14 10.94
N ASN A 343 -4.56 20.37 9.87
CA ASN A 343 -5.29 20.83 8.68
C ASN A 343 -6.70 20.23 8.56
N GLY A 344 -7.15 19.48 9.57
CA GLY A 344 -8.48 18.85 9.58
C GLY A 344 -8.65 17.70 8.57
N ARG A 345 -7.56 17.20 7.98
CA ARG A 345 -7.56 16.06 7.04
C ARG A 345 -6.86 14.87 7.67
N THR A 346 -7.28 13.66 7.30
CA THR A 346 -6.52 12.45 7.62
C THR A 346 -5.16 12.51 6.91
N LEU A 347 -4.09 12.28 7.66
CA LEU A 347 -2.72 12.25 7.17
C LEU A 347 -2.15 10.84 7.33
N LEU A 348 -1.46 10.37 6.32
CA LEU A 348 -0.56 9.22 6.43
C LEU A 348 0.86 9.75 6.56
N VAL A 349 1.62 9.25 7.52
CA VAL A 349 3.03 9.61 7.71
C VAL A 349 3.88 8.36 7.58
N THR A 350 4.93 8.45 6.78
CA THR A 350 5.93 7.39 6.63
C THR A 350 7.25 7.82 7.28
N SER A 351 7.91 6.89 7.95
CA SER A 351 9.33 7.03 8.33
C SER A 351 10.18 6.33 7.27
N ASN A 352 11.07 7.08 6.64
CA ASN A 352 11.87 6.64 5.52
C ASN A 352 13.29 6.37 6.00
N GLU A 353 13.62 5.09 6.18
CA GLU A 353 14.76 4.62 6.93
C GLU A 353 16.06 5.03 6.25
N VAL A 354 16.33 4.64 5.02
CA VAL A 354 17.59 4.99 4.33
C VAL A 354 17.77 6.50 4.15
N SER A 355 16.71 7.22 3.73
CA SER A 355 16.77 8.68 3.53
C SER A 355 16.74 9.51 4.81
N LYS A 356 16.40 8.89 5.95
CA LYS A 356 16.25 9.49 7.29
C LYS A 356 15.26 10.66 7.30
N GLN A 357 14.16 10.55 6.55
CA GLN A 357 13.14 11.59 6.38
C GLN A 357 11.75 11.10 6.79
N LEU A 358 10.91 12.03 7.25
CA LEU A 358 9.47 11.78 7.39
C LEU A 358 8.76 12.35 6.17
N GLU A 359 7.87 11.56 5.58
CA GLU A 359 7.02 12.00 4.49
C GLU A 359 5.56 12.00 4.97
N VAL A 360 4.85 13.10 4.70
CA VAL A 360 3.45 13.28 5.08
C VAL A 360 2.61 13.30 3.82
N LEU A 361 1.81 12.26 3.65
CA LEU A 361 0.85 12.10 2.57
C LEU A 361 -0.51 12.59 3.05
N ALA A 362 -1.04 13.60 2.39
CA ALA A 362 -2.44 14.01 2.51
C ALA A 362 -3.13 13.72 1.18
N GLN A 363 -4.41 13.36 1.22
CA GLN A 363 -5.18 13.22 -0.01
C GLN A 363 -5.36 14.61 -0.64
N ASP A 364 -4.55 14.87 -1.65
CA ASP A 364 -4.72 15.99 -2.56
C ASP A 364 -5.30 15.45 -3.85
N TYR A 365 -6.39 16.07 -4.31
CA TYR A 365 -6.92 15.82 -5.64
C TYR A 365 -6.92 17.14 -6.40
N THR A 366 -6.62 17.06 -7.69
CA THR A 366 -6.88 18.16 -8.62
C THR A 366 -8.26 17.94 -9.21
N LEU A 367 -9.20 18.84 -8.91
CA LEU A 367 -10.50 18.91 -9.56
C LEU A 367 -10.36 19.72 -10.85
N GLN A 368 -10.60 19.11 -12.00
CA GLN A 368 -10.87 19.87 -13.21
C GLN A 368 -12.36 20.24 -13.21
N LEU A 369 -12.64 21.54 -13.15
CA LEU A 369 -14.00 22.04 -13.31
C LEU A 369 -14.18 22.54 -14.74
N LEU A 370 -14.92 21.77 -15.55
CA LEU A 370 -15.37 22.21 -16.86
C LEU A 370 -16.77 22.80 -16.72
N HIS A 371 -16.87 24.13 -16.64
CA HIS A 371 -18.15 24.80 -16.53
C HIS A 371 -18.51 25.50 -17.83
N TYR A 372 -19.80 25.48 -18.18
CA TYR A 372 -20.35 26.20 -19.33
C TYR A 372 -21.69 26.86 -18.98
N TYR A 373 -21.94 27.98 -19.63
CA TYR A 373 -23.20 28.71 -19.57
C TYR A 373 -24.01 28.46 -20.85
N GLY A 374 -25.33 28.31 -20.72
CA GLY A 374 -26.22 28.04 -21.85
C GLY A 374 -26.47 29.27 -22.73
N GLU A 375 -26.08 29.21 -24.01
CA GLU A 375 -26.56 30.14 -25.03
C GLU A 375 -27.98 29.77 -25.45
N SER A 376 -28.98 30.29 -24.74
CA SER A 376 -30.38 30.22 -25.16
C SER A 376 -30.59 30.97 -26.48
N GLY A 377 -30.61 30.26 -27.62
CA GLY A 377 -30.90 30.85 -28.94
C GLY A 377 -30.57 29.96 -30.15
N LEU A 378 -30.83 30.46 -31.36
CA LEU A 378 -30.52 29.79 -32.65
C LEU A 378 -29.03 29.48 -32.85
N LEU A 379 -28.15 30.27 -32.23
CA LEU A 379 -26.69 30.05 -32.25
C LEU A 379 -26.27 28.84 -31.41
N GLY A 380 -26.97 28.56 -30.29
CA GLY A 380 -26.69 27.42 -29.41
C GLY A 380 -26.74 26.07 -30.15
N ILE A 381 -27.66 25.90 -31.12
CA ILE A 381 -27.73 24.68 -31.95
C ILE A 381 -26.49 24.53 -32.85
N LYS A 382 -25.88 25.64 -33.28
CA LYS A 382 -24.68 25.64 -34.12
C LYS A 382 -23.40 25.50 -33.32
N THR A 383 -23.35 26.04 -32.10
CA THR A 383 -22.18 26.03 -31.22
C THR A 383 -22.15 24.81 -30.29
N ALA A 384 -23.28 24.15 -30.04
CA ALA A 384 -23.36 22.93 -29.21
C ALA A 384 -22.43 21.80 -29.67
N PRO A 385 -22.27 21.48 -30.98
CA PRO A 385 -21.28 20.50 -31.41
C PRO A 385 -19.84 20.89 -31.08
N ILE A 386 -19.52 22.20 -31.12
CA ILE A 386 -18.18 22.72 -30.77
C ILE A 386 -17.96 22.59 -29.26
N LEU A 387 -18.96 22.95 -28.44
CA LEU A 387 -18.91 22.78 -26.98
C LEU A 387 -18.74 21.30 -26.61
N GLY A 388 -19.50 20.40 -27.23
CA GLY A 388 -19.36 18.95 -27.01
C GLY A 388 -17.95 18.46 -27.35
N ALA A 389 -17.40 18.88 -28.49
CA ALA A 389 -16.02 18.53 -28.86
C ALA A 389 -14.96 19.11 -27.90
N LEU A 390 -15.20 20.27 -27.28
CA LEU A 390 -14.33 20.81 -26.24
C LEU A 390 -14.43 19.98 -24.95
N ILE A 391 -15.64 19.64 -24.50
CA ILE A 391 -15.84 18.79 -23.33
C ILE A 391 -15.13 17.45 -23.54
N ASP A 392 -15.40 16.74 -24.64
CA ASP A 392 -14.75 15.45 -24.99
C ASP A 392 -13.22 15.57 -25.10
N ARG A 393 -12.69 16.76 -25.43
CA ARG A 393 -11.24 16.99 -25.54
C ARG A 393 -10.57 17.17 -24.18
N PHE A 394 -11.33 17.61 -23.19
CA PHE A 394 -10.82 18.05 -21.88
C PHE A 394 -11.23 17.12 -20.74
N ASP A 395 -12.34 16.39 -20.86
CA ASP A 395 -12.94 15.63 -19.76
C ASP A 395 -12.11 14.43 -19.29
N ASP A 396 -11.23 13.93 -20.16
CA ASP A 396 -10.28 12.85 -19.92
C ASP A 396 -8.88 13.33 -19.45
N GLN A 397 -8.64 14.64 -19.40
CA GLN A 397 -7.32 15.17 -19.05
C GLN A 397 -6.98 15.03 -17.57
N TYR A 398 -8.00 14.94 -16.72
CA TYR A 398 -7.85 14.75 -15.28
C TYR A 398 -8.81 13.64 -14.81
N ALA A 399 -8.36 12.84 -13.85
CA ALA A 399 -9.18 11.77 -13.29
C ALA A 399 -10.45 12.28 -12.58
N ASN A 400 -10.40 13.49 -12.02
CA ASN A 400 -11.51 14.11 -11.29
C ASN A 400 -12.03 15.30 -12.09
N THR A 401 -12.75 15.04 -13.17
CA THR A 401 -13.43 16.09 -13.95
C THR A 401 -14.88 16.19 -13.53
N LEU A 402 -15.32 17.41 -13.21
CA LEU A 402 -16.73 17.74 -13.02
C LEU A 402 -17.17 18.68 -14.14
N VAL A 403 -18.13 18.24 -14.95
CA VAL A 403 -18.76 19.07 -15.97
C VAL A 403 -20.03 19.70 -15.38
N ILE A 404 -20.07 21.03 -15.29
CA ILE A 404 -21.23 21.76 -14.74
C ILE A 404 -21.84 22.64 -15.84
N SER A 405 -23.17 22.54 -15.98
CA SER A 405 -23.92 23.60 -16.65
C SER A 405 -24.45 24.59 -15.62
N GLU A 406 -24.25 25.87 -15.86
CA GLU A 406 -24.77 26.95 -15.02
C GLU A 406 -26.29 27.19 -15.21
N GLY A 407 -26.92 26.50 -16.16
CA GLY A 407 -28.33 26.65 -16.50
C GLY A 407 -28.55 27.31 -17.86
N ASP A 408 -29.79 27.73 -18.12
CA ASP A 408 -30.22 28.37 -19.39
C ASP A 408 -29.91 27.56 -20.67
N ILE A 409 -29.78 26.23 -20.56
CA ILE A 409 -29.61 25.33 -21.72
C ILE A 409 -30.88 25.30 -22.58
N THR A 410 -32.03 25.33 -21.92
CA THR A 410 -33.35 25.33 -22.55
C THR A 410 -34.24 26.34 -21.85
N ILE A 411 -34.54 27.44 -22.53
CA ILE A 411 -35.61 28.36 -22.13
C ILE A 411 -36.77 28.19 -23.12
N PRO A 412 -37.86 27.51 -22.74
CA PRO A 412 -39.00 27.32 -23.62
C PRO A 412 -39.78 28.64 -23.76
N GLY A 413 -39.89 29.16 -24.99
CA GLY A 413 -40.77 30.27 -25.30
C GLY A 413 -40.58 30.80 -26.72
N PRO A 414 -41.66 31.03 -27.50
CA PRO A 414 -41.54 31.56 -28.87
C PRO A 414 -40.96 32.98 -28.93
N PHE A 415 -40.90 33.68 -27.79
CA PHE A 415 -40.53 35.08 -27.68
C PHE A 415 -39.01 35.30 -27.51
N LEU A 416 -38.33 34.47 -26.72
CA LEU A 416 -36.87 34.54 -26.53
C LEU A 416 -36.05 34.02 -27.72
N VAL A 417 -36.60 33.08 -28.50
CA VAL A 417 -35.99 32.63 -29.76
C VAL A 417 -35.88 33.78 -30.76
N GLY A 418 -36.85 34.71 -30.75
CA GLY A 418 -36.82 35.91 -31.59
C GLY A 418 -35.74 36.92 -31.18
N GLY A 419 -35.42 37.02 -29.88
CA GLY A 419 -34.35 37.90 -29.41
C GLY A 419 -32.95 37.54 -29.92
N ALA A 420 -32.71 36.26 -30.17
CA ALA A 420 -31.43 35.74 -30.67
C ALA A 420 -31.40 35.46 -32.18
N ASP A 421 -32.48 35.75 -32.91
CA ASP A 421 -32.54 35.55 -34.37
C ASP A 421 -31.88 36.74 -35.10
N PRO A 422 -30.74 36.54 -35.81
CA PRO A 422 -30.05 37.63 -36.49
C PRO A 422 -30.89 38.31 -37.58
N SER A 423 -31.92 37.66 -38.11
CA SER A 423 -32.85 38.26 -39.08
C SER A 423 -33.69 39.39 -38.45
N LEU A 424 -33.86 39.37 -37.14
CA LEU A 424 -34.58 40.39 -36.38
C LEU A 424 -33.69 41.57 -35.97
N ASN A 425 -32.37 41.51 -36.19
CA ASN A 425 -31.49 42.67 -36.00
C ASN A 425 -31.91 43.85 -36.88
N ALA A 426 -32.47 43.61 -38.06
CA ALA A 426 -32.90 44.69 -38.95
C ALA A 426 -34.22 45.37 -38.53
N LEU A 427 -34.91 44.88 -37.50
CA LEU A 427 -36.14 45.50 -37.01
C LEU A 427 -35.82 46.78 -36.25
N ALA A 428 -36.48 47.86 -36.65
CA ALA A 428 -36.46 49.12 -35.91
C ALA A 428 -37.05 48.92 -34.50
N PRO A 429 -36.56 49.62 -33.47
CA PRO A 429 -37.19 49.60 -32.15
C PRO A 429 -38.66 50.02 -32.27
N LEU A 430 -39.59 49.10 -31.99
CA LEU A 430 -41.02 49.39 -32.00
C LEU A 430 -41.44 49.89 -30.61
N GLY A 431 -41.82 51.17 -30.49
CA GLY A 431 -42.33 51.76 -29.25
C GLY A 431 -41.58 52.98 -28.70
N ASP A 432 -40.58 53.52 -29.39
CA ASP A 432 -40.00 54.82 -29.00
C ASP A 432 -40.90 55.98 -29.46
N THR A 433 -41.74 56.46 -28.54
CA THR A 433 -42.48 57.72 -28.72
C THR A 433 -41.91 58.85 -27.85
N SER A 434 -40.70 58.71 -27.30
CA SER A 434 -40.06 59.74 -26.50
C SER A 434 -39.25 60.66 -27.40
N PRO A 435 -39.58 61.97 -27.53
CA PRO A 435 -38.82 62.90 -28.36
C PRO A 435 -37.39 63.15 -27.85
N THR A 436 -36.98 62.53 -26.74
CA THR A 436 -35.71 62.79 -26.05
C THR A 436 -34.90 61.55 -25.69
N ASP A 437 -35.34 60.32 -26.00
CA ASP A 437 -34.46 59.16 -25.87
C ASP A 437 -33.62 58.99 -27.14
N THR A 438 -32.67 59.91 -27.32
CA THR A 438 -31.60 59.70 -28.27
C THR A 438 -30.66 58.62 -27.74
N LYS A 439 -31.00 57.34 -27.93
CA LYS A 439 -29.95 56.37 -28.26
C LYS A 439 -29.49 56.68 -29.68
N SER A 440 -28.63 57.68 -29.77
CA SER A 440 -28.07 58.28 -30.99
C SER A 440 -27.02 57.39 -31.67
N ASP A 441 -27.00 56.09 -31.41
CA ASP A 441 -25.99 55.16 -31.92
C ASP A 441 -26.51 54.19 -32.99
N GLY A 442 -27.79 54.26 -33.39
CA GLY A 442 -28.32 53.39 -34.45
C GLY A 442 -28.37 51.91 -34.03
N VAL A 443 -28.45 51.64 -32.73
CA VAL A 443 -28.44 50.28 -32.19
C VAL A 443 -29.80 49.62 -32.37
N THR A 444 -29.82 48.65 -33.29
CA THR A 444 -30.81 47.58 -33.43
C THR A 444 -31.17 47.00 -32.06
N ALA A 445 -32.44 46.64 -31.81
CA ALA A 445 -32.89 46.07 -30.55
C ALA A 445 -32.25 44.70 -30.29
N LEU A 446 -30.98 44.68 -29.86
CA LEU A 446 -30.24 43.46 -29.55
C LEU A 446 -30.96 42.73 -28.41
N GLY A 447 -31.51 41.57 -28.73
CA GLY A 447 -31.99 40.62 -27.74
C GLY A 447 -33.47 40.71 -27.36
N ARG A 448 -34.24 41.76 -27.71
CA ARG A 448 -35.63 41.93 -27.18
C ARG A 448 -36.69 42.57 -28.12
N PRO A 449 -36.76 42.25 -29.43
CA PRO A 449 -37.84 42.70 -30.32
C PRO A 449 -39.23 42.17 -29.90
N ASP A 450 -39.28 41.04 -29.21
CA ASP A 450 -40.48 40.46 -28.59
C ASP A 450 -41.08 41.34 -27.49
N VAL A 451 -40.26 41.90 -26.59
CA VAL A 451 -40.70 42.84 -25.54
C VAL A 451 -41.26 44.13 -26.15
N ALA A 452 -40.62 44.63 -27.20
CA ALA A 452 -41.11 45.78 -27.97
C ALA A 452 -42.50 45.50 -28.59
N ILE A 453 -42.70 44.30 -29.14
CA ILE A 453 -44.00 43.86 -29.68
C ILE A 453 -45.05 43.71 -28.58
N MET A 454 -44.72 43.14 -27.40
CA MET A 454 -45.66 43.01 -26.28
C MET A 454 -46.08 44.36 -25.70
N ASN A 455 -45.14 45.30 -25.54
CA ASN A 455 -45.45 46.66 -25.13
C ASN A 455 -46.41 47.36 -26.12
N LEU A 456 -46.30 47.06 -27.42
CA LEU A 456 -47.18 47.59 -28.45
C LEU A 456 -48.61 47.01 -28.39
N PHE A 457 -48.74 45.75 -28.00
CA PHE A 457 -50.05 45.09 -27.79
C PHE A 457 -50.72 45.49 -26.46
N GLY A 458 -50.04 46.26 -25.61
CA GLY A 458 -50.64 46.95 -24.46
C GLY A 458 -51.04 46.05 -23.29
N THR A 459 -50.27 45.00 -23.01
CA THR A 459 -50.43 44.19 -21.78
C THR A 459 -49.79 44.86 -20.57
#